data_AF-A0A3G6RL30-F1
#
_entry.id   AF-A0A3G6RL30-F1
#
_cell.length_a   1.000
_cell.length_b   1.000
_cell.length_c   1.000
_cell.angle_alpha   90.00
_cell.angle_beta   90.00
_cell.angle_gamma   90.00
#
_symmetry.space_group_name_H-M   'P 1'
#
loop_
_entity.id
_entity.type
_entity.pdbx_description
1 polymer ?
#
loop_
_entity_poly.entity_id
_entity_poly.type
_entity_poly.pdbx_seq_one_letter_code
_entity_poly.pdbx_strand_id
1 'polypeptide(L)'
;MNIGVITYKKYDENVLLNAHFNVDELFRIILHDKDFVRFEIFDREKKLLASTYYPNVDGKGLYIHPVKVFRDEELKWIDYYAFRSPSTIRHYKVTWKVDGAVFRTRKKATEYANLVNKRVAYRIEPFIDRSTYRRSQN
;
A
#
# COMPACT_ATOMS: atom_id res chain seq x y z
N MET A 1 3.06 24.11 -7.02
CA MET A 1 2.44 22.78 -6.95
C MET A 1 3.50 21.81 -6.48
N ASN A 2 3.14 20.85 -5.64
CA ASN A 2 4.09 19.80 -5.23
C ASN A 2 4.28 18.81 -6.38
N ILE A 3 5.40 18.10 -6.37
CA ILE A 3 5.72 17.06 -7.36
C ILE A 3 5.86 15.74 -6.62
N GLY A 4 5.20 14.70 -7.13
CA GLY A 4 5.43 13.34 -6.71
C GLY A 4 6.48 12.69 -7.62
N VAL A 5 7.29 11.80 -7.06
CA VAL A 5 8.24 10.98 -7.81
C VAL A 5 7.99 9.53 -7.44
N ILE A 6 7.65 8.70 -8.42
CA ILE A 6 7.56 7.25 -8.28
C ILE A 6 8.87 6.67 -8.81
N THR A 7 9.65 6.06 -7.93
CA THR A 7 10.87 5.35 -8.31
C THR A 7 10.56 3.88 -8.53
N TYR A 8 10.90 3.41 -9.72
CA TYR A 8 10.91 2.00 -10.08
C TYR A 8 12.37 1.49 -10.14
N LYS A 9 12.57 0.18 -10.24
CA LYS A 9 13.91 -0.42 -10.31
C LYS A 9 14.80 0.12 -11.44
N LYS A 10 14.20 0.60 -12.53
CA LYS A 10 14.92 0.98 -13.76
C LYS A 10 14.82 2.47 -14.12
N TYR A 11 13.83 3.17 -13.60
CA TYR A 11 13.56 4.56 -13.97
C TYR A 11 12.73 5.25 -12.89
N ASP A 12 12.73 6.58 -12.94
CA ASP A 12 11.88 7.43 -12.12
C ASP A 12 10.79 8.06 -12.97
N GLU A 13 9.60 8.21 -12.41
CA GLU A 13 8.45 8.85 -13.03
C GLU A 13 7.99 10.04 -12.19
N ASN A 14 7.99 11.23 -12.79
CA ASN A 14 7.46 12.44 -12.17
C ASN A 14 5.94 12.49 -12.37
N VAL A 15 5.21 12.67 -11.27
CA VAL A 15 3.75 12.77 -11.27
C VAL A 15 3.32 14.12 -10.69
N LEU A 16 2.35 14.76 -11.35
CA LEU A 16 1.81 16.03 -10.89
C LEU A 16 0.79 15.78 -9.79
N LEU A 17 1.00 16.39 -8.62
CA LEU A 17 0.06 16.33 -7.49
C LEU A 17 -1.01 17.42 -7.66
N ASN A 18 -1.88 17.25 -8.64
CA ASN A 18 -2.97 18.16 -8.96
C ASN A 18 -4.34 17.47 -8.83
N ALA A 19 -5.42 18.15 -9.25
CA ALA A 19 -6.77 17.63 -9.15
C ALA A 19 -7.01 16.26 -9.81
N HIS A 20 -6.22 15.90 -10.83
CA HIS A 20 -6.32 14.61 -11.52
C HIS A 20 -5.50 13.50 -10.84
N PHE A 21 -4.75 13.82 -9.79
CA PHE A 21 -3.98 12.82 -9.06
C PHE A 21 -4.91 11.81 -8.37
N ASN A 22 -4.68 10.52 -8.65
CA ASN A 22 -5.47 9.41 -8.15
C ASN A 22 -4.70 8.64 -7.07
N VAL A 23 -5.12 8.81 -5.81
CA VAL A 23 -4.49 8.14 -4.67
C VAL A 23 -4.73 6.62 -4.68
N ASP A 24 -5.87 6.16 -5.17
CA ASP A 24 -6.18 4.73 -5.25
C ASP A 24 -5.27 4.03 -6.27
N GLU A 25 -4.98 4.70 -7.39
CA GLU A 25 -4.03 4.20 -8.38
C GLU A 25 -2.60 4.19 -7.84
N LEU A 26 -2.17 5.24 -7.12
CA LEU A 26 -0.90 5.25 -6.42
C LEU A 26 -0.79 4.05 -5.46
N PHE A 27 -1.83 3.78 -4.66
CA PHE A 27 -1.82 2.65 -3.73
C PHE A 27 -1.78 1.31 -4.46
N ARG A 28 -2.45 1.18 -5.61
CA ARG A 28 -2.35 -0.01 -6.45
C ARG A 28 -0.90 -0.26 -6.88
N ILE A 29 -0.18 0.79 -7.32
CA ILE A 29 1.23 0.71 -7.69
C ILE A 29 2.07 0.27 -6.48
N ILE A 30 1.97 0.99 -5.35
CA ILE A 30 2.75 0.71 -4.13
C ILE A 30 2.57 -0.74 -3.65
N LEU A 31 1.32 -1.25 -3.68
CA LEU A 31 0.99 -2.55 -3.08
C LEU A 31 1.14 -3.75 -4.02
N HIS A 32 1.15 -3.53 -5.34
CA HIS A 32 1.05 -4.61 -6.33
C HIS A 32 2.09 -4.58 -7.45
N ASP A 33 2.72 -3.44 -7.71
CA ASP A 33 3.78 -3.38 -8.71
C ASP A 33 5.08 -3.98 -8.13
N LYS A 34 5.62 -4.97 -8.83
CA LYS A 34 6.85 -5.68 -8.44
C LYS A 34 8.11 -4.82 -8.63
N ASP A 35 8.05 -3.82 -9.50
CA ASP A 35 9.17 -2.97 -9.86
C ASP A 35 9.14 -1.63 -9.14
N PHE A 36 8.07 -1.35 -8.39
CA PHE A 36 8.00 -0.22 -7.47
C PHE A 36 9.08 -0.32 -6.37
N VAL A 37 9.73 0.80 -6.06
CA VAL A 37 10.75 0.91 -5.02
C VAL A 37 10.31 1.90 -3.93
N ARG A 38 9.96 3.12 -4.32
CA ARG A 38 9.47 4.15 -3.38
C ARG A 38 8.68 5.22 -4.09
N PHE A 39 7.88 5.96 -3.32
CA PHE A 39 7.19 7.16 -3.75
C PHE A 39 7.55 8.30 -2.80
N GLU A 40 7.82 9.47 -3.36
CA GLU A 40 8.28 10.66 -2.64
C GLU A 40 7.51 11.89 -3.10
N ILE A 41 7.25 12.81 -2.18
CA ILE A 41 6.59 14.10 -2.46
C ILE A 41 7.56 15.21 -2.12
N PHE A 42 7.77 16.13 -3.05
CA PHE A 42 8.61 17.30 -2.89
C PHE A 42 7.81 18.59 -3.04
N ASP A 43 8.20 19.61 -2.27
CA ASP A 43 7.72 20.97 -2.47
C ASP A 43 8.41 21.66 -3.67
N ARG A 44 8.08 22.94 -3.87
CA ARG A 44 8.64 23.76 -4.96
C ARG A 44 10.15 24.02 -4.82
N GLU A 45 10.68 23.91 -3.60
CA GLU A 45 12.09 24.11 -3.26
C GLU A 45 12.88 22.79 -3.25
N LYS A 46 12.24 21.70 -3.70
CA LYS A 46 12.78 20.32 -3.68
C LYS A 46 13.01 19.78 -2.27
N LYS A 47 12.33 20.33 -1.26
CA LYS A 47 12.32 19.75 0.08
C LYS A 47 11.39 18.55 0.11
N LEU A 48 11.87 17.44 0.65
CA LEU A 48 11.07 16.23 0.84
C LEU A 48 10.00 16.47 1.91
N LEU A 49 8.73 16.24 1.54
CA LEU A 49 7.56 16.39 2.40
C LEU A 49 7.02 15.04 2.89
N ALA A 50 7.04 14.03 2.02
CA ALA A 50 6.54 12.70 2.34
C ALA A 50 7.27 11.61 1.55
N SER A 51 7.37 10.41 2.12
CA SER A 51 8.02 9.27 1.47
C SER A 51 7.43 7.95 1.94
N THR A 52 7.40 6.95 1.06
CA THR A 52 7.16 5.55 1.44
C THR A 52 8.40 4.86 1.98
N TYR A 53 9.56 5.53 2.01
CA TYR A 53 10.79 5.01 2.57
C TYR A 53 11.12 5.75 3.87
N TYR A 54 10.92 5.06 5.00
CA TYR A 54 11.03 5.65 6.34
C TYR A 54 12.35 6.40 6.61
N PRO A 55 13.54 5.87 6.23
CA PRO A 55 14.81 6.57 6.48
C PRO A 55 14.91 7.97 5.85
N ASN A 56 14.15 8.24 4.78
CA ASN A 56 14.19 9.55 4.13
C ASN A 56 13.41 10.62 4.90
N VAL A 57 12.47 10.23 5.77
CA VAL A 57 11.55 11.15 6.46
C VAL A 57 11.74 11.21 7.97
N ASP A 58 12.76 10.54 8.51
CA ASP A 58 13.02 10.45 9.95
C ASP A 58 13.00 11.83 10.64
N GLY A 59 11.90 12.09 11.35
CA GLY A 59 11.62 13.32 12.09
C GLY A 59 11.26 14.57 11.27
N LYS A 60 11.27 14.54 9.92
CA LYS A 60 11.14 15.75 9.09
C LYS A 60 10.05 15.71 8.03
N GLY A 61 9.48 14.54 7.73
CA GLY A 61 8.43 14.37 6.72
C GLY A 61 7.39 13.34 7.09
N LEU A 62 6.34 13.22 6.28
CA LEU A 62 5.29 12.22 6.45
C LEU A 62 5.76 10.86 5.92
N TYR A 63 5.71 9.83 6.76
CA TYR A 63 5.84 8.45 6.29
C TYR A 63 4.52 7.93 5.71
N ILE A 64 4.56 7.47 4.46
CA ILE A 64 3.42 6.92 3.72
C ILE A 64 3.53 5.39 3.76
N HIS A 65 2.63 4.74 4.50
CA HIS A 65 2.64 3.27 4.65
C HIS A 65 1.28 2.65 4.33
N PRO A 66 0.95 2.44 3.04
CA PRO A 66 -0.19 1.64 2.66
C PRO A 66 0.06 0.19 3.03
N VAL A 67 -0.97 -0.51 3.48
CA VAL A 67 -0.90 -1.87 4.01
C VAL A 67 -1.62 -2.86 3.09
N LYS A 68 -1.10 -4.10 3.08
CA LYS A 68 -1.63 -5.21 2.29
C LYS A 68 -2.05 -6.36 3.21
N VAL A 69 -3.06 -7.11 2.75
CA VAL A 69 -3.49 -8.34 3.39
C VAL A 69 -2.64 -9.52 2.92
N PHE A 70 -2.06 -10.25 3.86
CA PHE A 70 -1.29 -11.46 3.62
C PHE A 70 -2.02 -12.67 4.18
N ARG A 71 -2.06 -13.76 3.41
CA ARG A 71 -2.52 -15.07 3.90
C ARG A 71 -1.35 -15.79 4.53
N ASP A 72 -1.54 -16.29 5.74
CA ASP A 72 -0.56 -17.09 6.46
C ASP A 72 -1.17 -18.46 6.74
N GLU A 73 -0.47 -19.50 6.35
CA GLU A 73 -0.93 -20.89 6.47
C GLU A 73 0.04 -21.68 7.33
N GLU A 74 -0.48 -22.20 8.43
CA GLU A 74 0.28 -23.06 9.32
C GLU A 74 -0.19 -24.50 9.13
N LEU A 75 0.69 -25.38 8.64
CA LEU A 75 0.41 -26.81 8.57
C LEU A 75 0.25 -27.34 10.00
N LYS A 76 -0.90 -27.93 10.31
CA LYS A 76 -1.19 -28.45 11.65
C LYS A 76 -0.92 -29.94 11.76
N TRP A 77 -1.44 -30.72 10.83
CA TRP A 77 -1.17 -32.15 10.74
C TRP A 77 -1.44 -32.65 9.31
N ILE A 78 -1.03 -33.89 9.07
CA ILE A 78 -1.25 -34.61 7.82
C ILE A 78 -1.88 -35.95 8.15
N ASP A 79 -3.02 -36.25 7.53
CA ASP A 79 -3.59 -37.59 7.55
C ASP A 79 -2.97 -38.41 6.41
N TYR A 80 -2.64 -39.67 6.67
CA TYR A 80 -2.18 -40.61 5.67
C TYR A 80 -3.22 -41.73 5.47
N TYR A 81 -3.59 -41.98 4.21
CA TYR A 81 -4.52 -43.02 3.82
C TYR A 81 -3.98 -43.78 2.60
N ALA A 82 -3.46 -45.00 2.86
CA ALA A 82 -2.76 -45.81 1.86
C ALA A 82 -3.62 -46.19 0.64
N PHE A 83 -4.95 -46.20 0.79
CA PHE A 83 -5.89 -46.61 -0.26
C PHE A 83 -6.51 -45.44 -1.05
N ARG A 84 -5.94 -44.22 -0.95
CA ARG A 84 -6.41 -43.01 -1.67
C ARG A 84 -5.26 -42.37 -2.44
N SER A 85 -5.58 -41.68 -3.55
CA SER A 85 -4.66 -40.75 -4.24
C SER A 85 -5.24 -39.31 -4.30
N PRO A 86 -4.49 -38.27 -3.86
CA PRO A 86 -3.24 -38.36 -3.11
C PRO A 86 -3.47 -39.02 -1.75
N SER A 87 -2.48 -39.80 -1.30
CA SER A 87 -2.55 -40.58 -0.05
C SER A 87 -2.43 -39.71 1.21
N THR A 88 -2.13 -38.42 1.05
CA THR A 88 -1.99 -37.47 2.17
C THR A 88 -3.02 -36.37 2.09
N ILE A 89 -3.67 -36.07 3.22
CA ILE A 89 -4.54 -34.91 3.39
C ILE A 89 -3.85 -33.95 4.35
N ARG A 90 -3.56 -32.73 3.91
CA ARG A 90 -2.90 -31.72 4.73
C ARG A 90 -3.95 -30.79 5.34
N HIS A 91 -3.87 -30.58 6.64
CA HIS A 91 -4.76 -29.68 7.38
C HIS A 91 -4.01 -28.42 7.76
N TYR A 92 -4.54 -27.28 7.32
CA TYR A 92 -3.92 -25.98 7.53
C TYR A 92 -4.79 -25.11 8.42
N LYS A 93 -4.15 -24.42 9.37
CA LYS A 93 -4.76 -23.26 10.03
C LYS A 93 -4.45 -22.03 9.18
N VAL A 94 -5.49 -21.41 8.64
CA VAL A 94 -5.37 -20.19 7.84
C VAL A 94 -5.61 -18.98 8.74
N THR A 95 -4.68 -18.03 8.70
CA THR A 95 -4.83 -16.70 9.29
C THR A 95 -4.50 -15.63 8.26
N TRP A 96 -4.93 -14.40 8.54
CA TRP A 96 -4.73 -13.26 7.65
C TRP A 96 -4.00 -12.16 8.42
N LYS A 97 -2.87 -11.69 7.90
CA LYS A 97 -2.03 -10.68 8.54
C LYS A 97 -2.10 -9.35 7.81
N VAL A 98 -2.15 -8.26 8.57
CA VAL A 98 -2.10 -6.87 8.07
C VAL A 98 -1.36 -6.03 9.09
N ASP A 99 -0.24 -5.43 8.73
CA ASP A 99 0.48 -4.47 9.58
C ASP A 99 0.72 -4.98 11.03
N GLY A 100 1.24 -6.20 11.14
CA GLY A 100 1.47 -6.88 12.43
C GLY A 100 0.21 -7.46 13.11
N ALA A 101 -1.00 -7.04 12.74
CA ALA A 101 -2.25 -7.59 13.25
C ALA A 101 -2.62 -8.93 12.58
N VAL A 102 -3.25 -9.84 13.34
CA VAL A 102 -3.64 -11.18 12.88
C VAL A 102 -5.16 -11.35 12.97
N PHE A 103 -5.77 -11.83 11.90
CA PHE A 103 -7.21 -12.02 11.76
C PHE A 103 -7.54 -13.47 11.37
N ARG A 104 -8.67 -13.97 11.87
CA ARG A 104 -9.18 -15.30 11.52
C ARG A 104 -9.84 -15.37 10.14
N THR A 105 -10.32 -14.24 9.63
CA THR A 105 -11.05 -14.18 8.34
C THR A 105 -10.49 -13.12 7.42
N ARG A 106 -10.53 -13.41 6.11
CA ARG A 106 -10.11 -12.46 5.07
C ARG A 106 -10.89 -11.15 5.16
N LYS A 107 -12.21 -11.23 5.35
CA LYS A 107 -13.10 -10.07 5.42
C LYS A 107 -12.64 -9.04 6.45
N LYS A 108 -12.38 -9.48 7.70
CA LYS A 108 -11.93 -8.58 8.78
C LYS A 108 -10.56 -7.97 8.49
N ALA A 109 -9.63 -8.76 7.94
CA ALA A 109 -8.33 -8.26 7.52
C ALA A 109 -8.46 -7.19 6.42
N THR A 110 -9.30 -7.42 5.42
CA THR A 110 -9.56 -6.46 4.34
C THR A 110 -10.22 -5.18 4.86
N GLU A 111 -11.22 -5.28 5.75
CA GLU A 111 -11.86 -4.12 6.37
C GLU A 111 -10.84 -3.27 7.14
N TYR A 112 -9.96 -3.92 7.90
CA TYR A 112 -8.87 -3.25 8.61
C TYR A 112 -7.88 -2.57 7.65
N ALA A 113 -7.41 -3.27 6.62
CA ALA A 113 -6.51 -2.72 5.61
C ALA A 113 -7.11 -1.49 4.90
N ASN A 114 -8.39 -1.56 4.54
CA ASN A 114 -9.11 -0.45 3.91
C ASN A 114 -9.18 0.77 4.84
N LEU A 115 -9.44 0.55 6.14
CA LEU A 115 -9.48 1.63 7.12
C LEU A 115 -8.11 2.30 7.27
N VAL A 116 -7.03 1.51 7.37
CA VAL A 116 -5.66 2.02 7.47
C VAL A 116 -5.29 2.80 6.21
N ASN A 117 -5.50 2.23 5.03
CA ASN A 117 -5.21 2.88 3.75
C ASN A 117 -6.01 4.17 3.57
N LYS A 118 -7.29 4.19 3.96
CA LYS A 118 -8.09 5.43 3.94
C LYS A 118 -7.51 6.54 4.82
N ARG A 119 -6.95 6.20 5.98
CA ARG A 119 -6.25 7.17 6.86
C ARG A 119 -4.94 7.66 6.23
N VAL A 120 -4.20 6.78 5.56
CA VAL A 120 -2.99 7.17 4.82
C VAL A 120 -3.34 8.12 3.68
N ALA A 121 -4.38 7.81 2.89
CA ALA A 121 -4.86 8.67 1.81
C ALA A 121 -5.24 10.07 2.32
N TYR A 122 -5.96 10.14 3.45
CA TYR A 122 -6.30 11.41 4.08
C TYR A 122 -5.08 12.25 4.49
N ARG A 123 -3.96 11.62 4.84
CA ARG A 123 -2.70 12.32 5.16
C ARG A 123 -1.94 12.80 3.92
N ILE A 124 -2.15 12.16 2.77
CA ILE A 124 -1.56 12.55 1.48
C ILE A 124 -2.35 13.72 0.86
N GLU A 125 -3.66 13.76 1.06
CA GLU A 125 -4.58 14.71 0.43
C GLU A 125 -4.15 16.19 0.55
N PRO A 126 -3.63 16.69 1.69
CA PRO A 126 -3.15 18.08 1.81
C PRO A 126 -1.99 18.45 0.86
N PHE A 127 -1.26 17.47 0.34
CA PHE A 127 -0.17 17.70 -0.61
C PHE A 127 -0.64 17.81 -2.08
N ILE A 128 -1.92 17.48 -2.34
CA ILE A 128 -2.51 17.48 -3.68
C ILE A 128 -3.24 18.80 -3.93
N ASP A 129 -2.89 19.49 -5.01
CA ASP A 129 -3.54 20.72 -5.41
C ASP A 129 -4.88 20.43 -6.11
N ARG A 130 -5.98 20.45 -5.34
CA ARG A 130 -7.35 20.30 -5.85
C ARG A 130 -7.96 21.59 -6.40
N SER A 131 -7.26 22.72 -6.35
CA SER A 131 -7.83 24.03 -6.71
C SER A 131 -8.21 24.15 -8.19
N THR A 132 -7.55 23.40 -9.07
CA THR A 132 -7.81 23.40 -10.52
C THR A 132 -9.16 22.79 -10.90
N TYR A 133 -9.75 21.91 -10.06
CA TYR A 133 -11.07 21.31 -10.33
C TYR A 133 -12.22 22.31 -10.18
N ARG A 134 -12.06 23.34 -9.34
CA ARG A 134 -13.10 24.36 -9.12
C ARG A 134 -13.25 25.35 -10.28
N ARG A 135 -12.26 25.45 -11.17
CA ARG A 135 -12.30 26.39 -12.31
C ARG A 135 -12.94 25.82 -13.56
N SER A 136 -13.07 24.50 -13.70
CA SER A 136 -13.64 23.86 -14.90
C SER A 136 -15.16 23.61 -14.81
N GLN A 137 -15.81 24.11 -13.76
CA GLN A 137 -17.25 23.95 -13.49
C GLN A 137 -18.00 25.29 -13.56
N ASN A 138 -17.31 26.40 -13.88
CA ASN A 138 -17.87 27.73 -14.08
C ASN A 138 -17.68 28.18 -15.53
#